data_AF-A0A6B3G589-F1
#
_entry.id   AF-A0A6B3G589-F1
#
_cell.length_a   1.000
_cell.length_b   1.000
_cell.length_c   1.000
_cell.angle_alpha   90.00
_cell.angle_beta   90.00
_cell.angle_gamma   90.00
#
_symmetry.space_group_name_H-M   'P 1'
#
loop_
_entity.id
_entity.type
_entity.pdbx_description
1 polymer ?
#
loop_
_entity_poly.entity_id
_entity_poly.type
_entity_poly.pdbx_seq_one_letter_code
_entity_poly.pdbx_strand_id
1 'polypeptide(L)' 'MTGDEAVREGVRAGAQAARRLAELGVCTLEPGLSDAEFERIEAEYGIVFASDHRGFLAFGLPVGRAAPPEEGESPRN' A
#
# COMPACT_ATOMS: atom_id res chain seq x y z
N MET A 1 -0.81 -9.66 -24.71
CA MET A 1 -1.34 -9.59 -23.34
C MET A 1 -2.34 -8.45 -23.33
N THR A 2 -3.62 -8.74 -23.05
CA THR A 2 -4.68 -7.72 -23.02
C THR A 2 -4.54 -6.89 -21.74
N GLY A 3 -4.86 -5.60 -21.77
CA GLY A 3 -4.69 -4.68 -20.63
C GLY A 3 -5.27 -5.22 -19.31
N ASP A 4 -6.44 -5.86 -19.38
CA ASP A 4 -7.13 -6.43 -18.21
C ASP A 4 -6.37 -7.56 -17.50
N GLU A 5 -5.49 -8.27 -18.21
CA GLU A 5 -4.67 -9.32 -17.62
C GLU A 5 -3.51 -8.73 -16.81
N ALA A 6 -2.85 -7.70 -17.34
CA ALA A 6 -1.80 -6.99 -16.64
C ALA A 6 -2.33 -6.27 -15.39
N VAL A 7 -3.54 -5.71 -15.46
CA VAL A 7 -4.21 -5.12 -14.29
C VAL A 7 -4.44 -6.17 -13.20
N ARG A 8 -5.02 -7.33 -13.56
CA ARG A 8 -5.26 -8.44 -12.61
C ARG A 8 -3.97 -8.98 -12.00
N GLU A 9 -2.90 -9.09 -12.80
CA GLU A 9 -1.61 -9.54 -12.29
C GLU A 9 -1.00 -8.55 -11.30
N GLY A 10 -1.09 -7.24 -11.60
CA GLY A 10 -0.71 -6.19 -10.66
C GLY A 10 -1.45 -6.33 -9.33
N VAL A 11 -2.78 -6.41 -9.36
CA VAL A 11 -3.60 -6.58 -8.14
C VAL A 11 -3.14 -7.79 -7.32
N ARG A 12 -2.89 -8.93 -7.98
CA ARG A 12 -2.39 -10.14 -7.31
C ARG A 12 -1.00 -9.96 -6.71
N ALA A 13 -0.10 -9.30 -7.42
CA ALA A 13 1.26 -9.04 -6.93
C ALA A 13 1.23 -8.13 -5.68
N GLY A 14 0.41 -7.08 -5.70
CA GLY A 14 0.20 -6.19 -4.56
C GLY A 14 -0.33 -6.92 -3.32
N ALA A 15 -1.38 -7.72 -3.48
CA ALA A 15 -1.95 -8.50 -2.38
C ALA A 15 -0.94 -9.50 -1.80
N GLN A 16 -0.12 -10.13 -2.65
CA GLN A 16 0.96 -11.01 -2.18
C GLN A 16 2.04 -10.25 -1.39
N ALA A 17 2.41 -9.05 -1.83
CA ALA A 17 3.36 -8.22 -1.10
C ALA A 17 2.83 -7.79 0.28
N ALA A 18 1.56 -7.38 0.38
CA ALA A 18 0.94 -7.03 1.65
C ALA A 18 0.88 -8.22 2.61
N ARG A 19 0.56 -9.41 2.09
CA ARG A 19 0.61 -10.65 2.87
C ARG A 19 2.00 -10.95 3.42
N ARG A 20 3.06 -10.84 2.59
CA ARG A 20 4.44 -11.04 3.04
C ARG A 20 4.83 -10.03 4.11
N LEU A 21 4.40 -8.78 3.97
CA LEU A 21 4.64 -7.75 4.98
C LEU A 21 3.99 -8.10 6.32
N ALA A 22 2.75 -8.63 6.30
CA ALA A 22 2.08 -9.12 7.49
C ALA A 22 2.86 -10.27 8.16
N GLU A 23 3.37 -11.21 7.36
CA GLU A 23 4.15 -12.37 7.83
C GLU A 23 5.49 -11.95 8.47
N LEU A 24 6.08 -10.84 8.02
CA LEU A 24 7.31 -10.28 8.61
C LEU A 24 7.06 -9.63 9.98
N GLY A 25 5.83 -9.20 10.28
CA GLY A 25 5.47 -8.58 11.57
C GLY A 25 6.21 -7.26 11.86
N VAL A 26 6.74 -6.60 10.83
CA VAL A 26 7.55 -5.37 10.96
C VAL A 26 6.70 -4.10 11.14
N CYS A 27 5.41 -4.16 10.82
CA CYS A 27 4.46 -3.07 11.03
C CYS A 27 3.07 -3.62 11.35
N THR A 28 2.22 -2.79 11.95
CA THR A 28 0.80 -3.10 12.14
C THR A 28 0.08 -2.91 10.81
N LEU A 29 -0.72 -3.89 10.39
CA LEU A 29 -1.63 -3.74 9.26
C LEU A 29 -3.06 -3.53 9.78
N GLU A 30 -3.66 -2.41 9.39
CA GLU A 30 -5.08 -2.11 9.58
C GLU A 30 -5.87 -2.56 8.34
N PRO A 31 -7.22 -2.59 8.43
CA PRO A 31 -8.07 -2.89 7.28
C PRO A 31 -7.68 -2.07 6.04
N GLY A 32 -7.64 -2.73 4.89
CA GLY A 32 -7.32 -2.09 3.62
C GLY A 32 -8.40 -1.12 3.13
N LEU A 33 -8.05 -0.34 2.11
CA LEU A 33 -8.97 0.61 1.48
C LEU A 33 -9.98 -0.11 0.58
N SER A 34 -11.22 0.35 0.62
CA SER A 34 -12.27 0.00 -0.34
C SER A 34 -12.11 0.76 -1.66
N ASP A 35 -12.74 0.27 -2.73
CA ASP A 35 -12.72 0.92 -4.04
C ASP A 35 -13.23 2.38 -3.97
N ALA A 36 -14.27 2.64 -3.19
CA ALA A 36 -14.82 3.98 -2.99
C ALA A 36 -13.85 4.92 -2.25
N GLU A 37 -13.01 4.37 -1.36
CA GLU A 37 -11.96 5.15 -0.70
C GLU A 37 -10.81 5.46 -1.65
N PHE A 38 -10.42 4.51 -2.51
CA PHE A 38 -9.46 4.79 -3.58
C PHE A 38 -9.95 5.89 -4.52
N GLU A 39 -11.18 5.77 -5.03
CA GLU A 39 -11.77 6.77 -5.93
C GLU A 39 -11.79 8.17 -5.31
N ARG A 40 -12.12 8.26 -4.02
CA ARG A 40 -12.11 9.53 -3.29
C ARG A 40 -10.69 10.11 -3.20
N ILE A 41 -9.70 9.31 -2.82
CA ILE A 41 -8.31 9.75 -2.68
C ILE A 41 -7.74 10.18 -4.04
N GLU A 42 -7.99 9.40 -5.08
CA GLU A 42 -7.55 9.72 -6.44
C GLU A 42 -8.14 11.05 -6.93
N ALA A 43 -9.43 11.29 -6.66
CA ALA A 43 -10.08 12.54 -7.00
C ALA A 43 -9.60 13.72 -6.14
N GLU A 44 -9.40 13.52 -4.83
CA GLU A 44 -8.98 14.55 -3.88
C GLU A 44 -7.55 15.02 -4.17
N TYR A 45 -6.64 14.09 -4.46
CA TYR A 45 -5.23 14.38 -4.65
C TYR A 45 -4.80 14.44 -6.12
N GLY A 46 -5.70 14.12 -7.07
CA GLY A 46 -5.40 14.12 -8.50
C GLY A 46 -4.38 13.05 -8.91
N ILE A 47 -4.34 11.93 -8.19
CA ILE A 47 -3.42 10.80 -8.45
C ILE A 47 -4.18 9.60 -8.98
N VAL A 48 -3.47 8.64 -9.56
CA VAL A 48 -4.01 7.32 -9.88
C VAL A 48 -3.08 6.26 -9.34
N PHE A 49 -3.61 5.36 -8.51
CA PHE A 49 -2.88 4.19 -8.04
C PHE A 49 -2.75 3.18 -9.16
N ALA A 50 -1.52 2.71 -9.36
CA ALA A 50 -1.29 1.54 -10.20
C ALA A 50 -1.94 0.29 -9.58
N SER A 51 -2.25 -0.69 -10.41
CA SER A 51 -3.03 -1.87 -10.03
C SER A 51 -2.36 -2.71 -8.92
N ASP A 52 -1.04 -2.75 -8.89
CA ASP A 52 -0.24 -3.35 -7.82
C ASP A 52 -0.38 -2.61 -6.49
N HIS A 53 -0.27 -1.28 -6.50
CA HIS A 53 -0.49 -0.48 -5.30
C HIS A 53 -1.92 -0.60 -4.78
N ARG A 54 -2.92 -0.60 -5.66
CA ARG A 54 -4.32 -0.86 -5.27
C ARG A 54 -4.46 -2.24 -4.61
N GLY A 55 -3.92 -3.28 -5.23
CA GLY A 55 -3.98 -4.64 -4.66
C GLY A 55 -3.31 -4.75 -3.30
N PHE A 56 -2.20 -4.04 -3.09
CA PHE A 56 -1.52 -3.97 -1.80
C PHE A 56 -2.35 -3.25 -0.74
N LEU A 57 -2.78 -2.02 -1.03
CA LEU A 57 -3.49 -1.15 -0.08
C LEU A 57 -4.92 -1.62 0.19
N ALA A 58 -5.54 -2.36 -0.73
CA ALA A 58 -6.83 -3.02 -0.53
C ALA A 58 -6.73 -4.24 0.40
N PHE A 59 -5.58 -4.91 0.44
CA PHE A 59 -5.37 -6.06 1.33
C PHE A 59 -5.14 -5.61 2.78
N GLY A 60 -4.35 -4.56 2.99
CA GLY A 60 -4.11 -4.01 4.33
C GLY A 60 -3.30 -2.73 4.29
N LEU A 61 -3.64 -1.79 5.17
CA LEU A 61 -2.92 -0.53 5.32
C LEU A 61 -1.83 -0.66 6.37
N PRO A 62 -0.55 -0.52 6.01
CA PRO A 62 0.51 -0.43 7.01
C PRO A 62 0.36 0.88 7.79
N VAL A 63 0.06 0.74 9.09
CA VAL A 63 -0.01 1.85 10.04
C VAL A 63 1.11 1.74 11.06
N GLY A 64 1.49 2.89 11.63
CA GLY A 64 2.65 2.99 12.50
C GLY A 64 3.91 3.40 11.74
N ARG A 65 5.00 3.65 12.48
CA ARG A 65 6.23 4.22 11.92
C ARG A 65 6.85 3.26 10.91
N ALA A 66 6.66 3.53 9.62
CA ALA A 66 7.21 2.75 8.51
C ALA A 66 8.72 2.99 8.28
N ALA A 67 9.32 3.99 8.93
CA ALA A 67 10.74 4.28 8.79
C ALA A 67 11.45 4.10 10.14
N PRO A 68 12.58 3.38 10.23
CA PRO A 68 13.54 3.68 11.29
C PRO A 68 13.81 5.20 11.28
N PRO A 69 14.14 5.83 12.43
CA PRO A 69 14.63 7.20 12.39
C PRO A 69 15.70 7.30 11.31
N GLU A 70 15.62 8.32 10.46
CA GLU A 70 16.64 8.53 9.44
C GLU A 70 17.99 8.55 10.16
N GLU A 71 18.96 7.78 9.67
CA GLU A 71 20.32 7.76 10.21
C GLU A 71 20.89 9.18 10.05
N GLY A 72 20.67 10.05 11.05
CA GLY A 72 21.01 11.46 10.97
C GLY A 72 20.16 12.40 11.82
N GLU A 73 18.96 12.02 12.27
CA GLU A 73 18.22 12.81 13.25
C GLU A 73 18.85 12.65 14.65
N SER A 74 19.89 13.44 14.93
CA SER A 74 20.30 13.67 16.30
C SER A 74 19.10 14.22 17.09
N PRO A 75 18.81 13.70 18.30
CA PRO A 75 17.76 14.26 19.12
C PRO A 75 18.07 15.73 19.35
N ARG A 76 17.14 16.61 18.92
CA ARG A 76 17.24 18.04 19.19
C ARG A 76 17.20 18.21 20.72
N ASN A 77 18.32 18.62 21.29
CA ASN A 77 18.43 19.07 22.67
C ASN A 77 18.11 20.56 22.78
#